data_AF-A0A9E5KU62-F1
#
_entry.id   AF-A0A9E5KU62-F1
#
_cell.length_a   1.000
_cell.length_b   1.000
_cell.length_c   1.000
_cell.angle_alpha   90.00
_cell.angle_beta   90.00
_cell.angle_gamma   90.00
#
_symmetry.space_group_name_H-M   'P 1'
#
loop_
_entity.id
_entity.type
_entity.pdbx_description
1 polymer ?
#
loop_
_entity_poly.entity_id
_entity_poly.type
_entity_poly.pdbx_seq_one_letter_code
_entity_poly.pdbx_strand_id
1 'polypeptide(L)'
;MNKGAIDLGNSTSLDDAPGLMIFSAKFVETHKDTLLSFYQAYWEAARMINADSDAYRDFLVASTGFPEAIRDVYQFVEYTKPSVPTEDQVFKVVSWMEDHALLTNPPSYENLVDDSIIAGL
;
A
#
# COMPACT_ATOMS: atom_id res chain seq x y z
N MET A 1 4.25 -36.82 2.37
CA MET A 1 3.73 -36.18 3.60
C MET A 1 3.80 -34.67 3.39
N ASN A 2 2.67 -34.01 3.11
CA ASN A 2 2.62 -32.55 3.01
C ASN A 2 2.74 -31.97 4.43
N LYS A 3 3.91 -31.41 4.76
CA LYS A 3 4.16 -30.65 6.00
C LYS A 3 4.03 -29.15 5.72
N GLY A 4 2.94 -28.74 5.08
CA GLY A 4 2.67 -27.34 4.74
C GLY A 4 1.46 -26.80 5.49
N ALA A 5 1.35 -25.47 5.59
CA ALA A 5 0.14 -24.82 6.07
C ALA A 5 -1.04 -25.13 5.13
N ILE A 6 -2.24 -25.25 5.72
CA ILE A 6 -3.49 -25.37 4.96
C ILE A 6 -4.09 -23.97 4.88
N ASP A 7 -4.34 -23.47 3.67
CA ASP A 7 -5.03 -22.21 3.47
C ASP A 7 -6.50 -22.34 3.91
N LEU A 8 -6.91 -21.50 4.85
CA LEU A 8 -8.29 -21.43 5.37
C LEU A 8 -9.03 -20.18 4.88
N GLY A 9 -8.32 -19.25 4.23
CA GLY A 9 -8.82 -17.94 3.83
C GLY A 9 -7.68 -16.99 3.54
N ASN A 10 -7.87 -16.16 2.51
CA ASN A 10 -6.86 -15.23 2.02
C ASN A 10 -7.41 -13.80 1.99
N SER A 11 -6.74 -12.86 2.64
CA SER A 11 -7.13 -11.44 2.65
C SER A 11 -7.01 -10.77 1.28
N THR A 12 -6.35 -11.37 0.29
CA THR A 12 -6.37 -10.92 -1.11
C THR A 12 -7.77 -10.98 -1.73
N SER A 13 -8.73 -11.70 -1.12
CA SER A 13 -10.13 -11.65 -1.55
C SER A 13 -10.92 -10.46 -0.99
N LEU A 14 -10.30 -9.60 -0.18
CA LEU A 14 -10.90 -8.36 0.30
C LEU A 14 -10.58 -7.25 -0.69
N ASP A 15 -11.59 -6.47 -1.09
CA ASP A 15 -11.43 -5.35 -2.02
C ASP A 15 -10.57 -4.21 -1.43
N ASP A 16 -10.46 -4.18 -0.10
CA ASP A 16 -9.73 -3.17 0.67
C ASP A 16 -8.41 -3.74 1.21
N ALA A 17 -7.33 -3.68 0.43
CA ALA A 17 -5.98 -4.08 0.86
C ALA A 17 -5.17 -2.85 1.29
N PRO A 18 -4.91 -2.63 2.60
CA PRO A 18 -4.35 -1.36 3.07
C PRO A 18 -2.83 -1.37 3.09
N GLY A 19 -2.21 -1.18 1.92
CA GLY A 19 -0.86 -0.62 1.86
C GLY A 19 -0.96 0.91 1.96
N LEU A 20 -0.60 1.50 3.10
CA LEU A 20 -0.65 2.96 3.29
C LEU A 20 0.74 3.55 3.42
N MET A 21 0.98 4.65 2.72
CA MET A 21 2.12 5.54 2.97
C MET A 21 1.63 6.75 3.77
N ILE A 22 2.15 6.90 4.99
CA ILE A 22 1.74 7.96 5.90
C ILE A 22 2.90 8.94 6.05
N PHE A 23 2.60 10.23 5.96
CA PHE A 23 3.54 11.32 6.15
C PHE A 23 3.03 12.25 7.25
N SER A 24 3.95 12.85 8.03
CA SER A 24 3.54 13.87 9.00
C SER A 24 2.97 15.10 8.27
N ALA A 25 1.92 15.72 8.80
CA ALA A 25 1.31 16.93 8.24
C ALA A 25 2.35 18.01 7.94
N LYS A 26 3.28 18.26 8.88
CA LYS A 26 4.38 19.22 8.70
C LYS A 26 5.23 18.92 7.46
N PHE A 27 5.53 17.65 7.19
CA PHE A 27 6.33 17.27 6.03
C PHE A 27 5.57 17.51 4.73
N VAL A 28 4.27 17.15 4.70
CA VAL A 28 3.40 17.42 3.54
C VAL A 28 3.34 18.92 3.24
N GLU A 29 3.12 19.75 4.25
CA GLU A 29 3.04 21.21 4.09
C GLU A 29 4.33 21.85 3.57
N THR A 30 5.49 21.35 4.00
CA THR A 30 6.80 21.98 3.76
C THR A 30 7.58 21.38 2.59
N HIS A 31 7.20 20.19 2.10
CA HIS A 31 7.97 19.43 1.09
C HIS A 31 7.08 18.87 -0.04
N LYS A 32 6.09 19.64 -0.49
CA LYS A 32 5.13 19.22 -1.53
C LYS A 32 5.81 18.72 -2.80
N ASP A 33 6.77 19.47 -3.33
CA ASP A 33 7.47 19.10 -4.57
C ASP A 33 8.30 17.82 -4.42
N THR A 34 8.90 17.61 -3.26
CA THR A 34 9.64 16.38 -2.93
C THR A 34 8.70 15.19 -2.91
N LEU A 35 7.53 15.32 -2.27
CA LEU A 35 6.54 14.25 -2.22
C LEU A 35 5.96 13.95 -3.60
N LEU A 36 5.67 14.98 -4.40
CA LEU A 36 5.21 14.80 -5.78
C LEU A 36 6.24 14.03 -6.61
N SER A 37 7.51 14.42 -6.54
CA SER A 37 8.62 13.74 -7.22
C SER A 37 8.78 12.28 -6.75
N PHE A 38 8.63 12.04 -5.44
CA PHE A 38 8.65 10.70 -4.87
C PHE A 38 7.52 9.84 -5.43
N TYR A 39 6.28 10.33 -5.45
CA TYR A 39 5.14 9.58 -5.99
C TYR A 39 5.26 9.33 -7.50
N GLN A 40 5.83 10.27 -8.26
CA GLN A 40 6.13 10.07 -9.69
C GLN A 40 7.14 8.93 -9.89
N ALA A 41 8.24 8.93 -9.13
CA ALA A 41 9.24 7.86 -9.21
C ALA A 41 8.68 6.52 -8.75
N TYR A 42 7.89 6.51 -7.69
CA TYR A 42 7.19 5.32 -7.20
C TYR A 42 6.25 4.75 -8.28
N TRP A 43 5.44 5.61 -8.90
CA TRP A 43 4.49 5.18 -9.93
C TRP A 43 5.18 4.74 -11.21
N GLU A 44 6.29 5.37 -11.60
CA GLU A 44 7.13 4.89 -12.71
C GLU A 44 7.64 3.46 -12.43
N ALA A 45 8.21 3.21 -11.26
CA ALA A 45 8.70 1.89 -10.88
C ALA A 45 7.58 0.83 -10.89
N ALA A 46 6.42 1.17 -10.34
CA ALA A 46 5.23 0.31 -10.38
C ALA A 46 4.80 -0.02 -11.82
N ARG A 47 4.77 0.97 -12.72
CA ARG A 47 4.46 0.75 -14.15
C ARG A 47 5.49 -0.15 -14.83
N MET A 48 6.78 0.02 -14.51
CA MET A 48 7.83 -0.84 -15.05
C MET A 48 7.66 -2.29 -14.59
N ILE A 49 7.33 -2.53 -13.32
CA ILE A 49 7.05 -3.87 -12.79
C ILE A 49 5.79 -4.46 -13.42
N ASN A 50 4.70 -3.69 -13.54
CA ASN A 50 3.47 -4.15 -14.17
C ASN A 50 3.66 -4.53 -15.65
N ALA A 51 4.54 -3.81 -16.36
CA ALA A 51 4.81 -4.06 -17.78
C ALA A 51 5.59 -5.35 -18.03
N ASP A 52 6.56 -5.68 -17.16
CA ASP A 52 7.38 -6.89 -17.26
C ASP A 52 7.90 -7.32 -15.88
N SER A 53 7.05 -7.97 -15.09
CA SER A 53 7.39 -8.36 -13.72
C SER A 53 8.49 -9.42 -13.65
N ASP A 54 8.63 -10.26 -14.68
CA ASP A 54 9.63 -11.33 -14.72
C ASP A 54 11.05 -10.78 -14.78
N ALA A 55 11.25 -9.61 -15.40
CA ALA A 55 12.53 -8.90 -15.41
C ALA A 55 13.04 -8.52 -14.01
N TYR A 56 12.18 -8.48 -12.99
CA TYR A 56 12.51 -8.08 -11.62
C TYR A 56 12.67 -9.25 -10.65
N ARG A 57 12.54 -10.51 -11.07
CA ARG A 57 12.65 -11.68 -10.18
C ARG A 57 14.02 -11.79 -9.50
N ASP A 58 15.09 -11.56 -10.23
CA ASP A 58 16.45 -11.60 -9.68
C ASP A 58 16.66 -10.47 -8.67
N PHE A 59 16.15 -9.28 -8.99
CA PHE A 59 16.17 -8.12 -8.09
C PHE A 59 15.41 -8.41 -6.80
N LEU A 60 14.22 -9.02 -6.88
CA LEU A 60 13.43 -9.42 -5.71
C LEU A 60 14.27 -10.26 -4.75
N VAL A 61 14.87 -11.35 -5.21
CA VAL A 61 15.68 -12.25 -4.36
C VAL A 61 16.87 -11.51 -3.75
N ALA A 62 17.60 -10.74 -4.57
CA ALA A 62 18.80 -10.03 -4.14
C ALA A 62 18.50 -8.91 -3.11
N SER A 63 17.39 -8.20 -3.28
CA SER A 63 17.06 -7.02 -2.46
C SER A 63 16.26 -7.34 -1.20
N THR A 64 15.51 -8.43 -1.17
CA THR A 64 14.59 -8.74 -0.05
C THR A 64 15.08 -9.88 0.85
N GLY A 65 16.17 -10.55 0.49
CA GLY A 65 16.73 -11.66 1.26
C GLY A 65 15.87 -12.93 1.23
N PHE A 66 14.90 -13.02 0.30
CA PHE A 66 14.15 -14.26 0.09
C PHE A 66 15.08 -15.39 -0.36
N PRO A 67 14.79 -16.66 0.02
CA PRO A 67 15.48 -17.81 -0.55
C PRO A 67 15.34 -17.86 -2.06
N GLU A 68 16.35 -18.38 -2.77
CA GLU A 68 16.34 -18.53 -4.23
C GLU A 68 15.09 -19.26 -4.75
N ALA A 69 14.59 -20.24 -3.97
CA ALA A 69 13.38 -20.99 -4.30
C ALA A 69 12.12 -20.11 -4.44
N ILE A 70 12.10 -18.89 -3.87
CA ILE A 70 10.96 -17.96 -3.98
C ILE A 70 10.91 -17.30 -5.36
N ARG A 71 12.06 -17.17 -6.05
CA ARG A 71 12.18 -16.48 -7.33
C ARG A 71 11.10 -16.85 -8.35
N ASP A 72 10.91 -18.15 -8.55
CA ASP A 72 10.06 -18.70 -9.61
C ASP A 72 8.61 -18.90 -9.18
N VAL A 73 8.35 -18.92 -7.86
CA VAL A 73 7.00 -19.11 -7.30
C VAL A 73 6.36 -17.82 -6.82
N TYR A 74 7.13 -16.74 -6.70
CA TYR A 74 6.59 -15.43 -6.32
C TYR A 74 5.63 -14.92 -7.38
N GLN A 75 4.44 -14.55 -6.93
CA GLN A 75 3.42 -13.92 -7.75
C GLN A 75 3.46 -12.42 -7.47
N PHE A 76 3.87 -11.65 -8.48
CA PHE A 76 3.76 -10.19 -8.41
C PHE A 76 2.30 -9.79 -8.38
N VAL A 77 1.99 -8.79 -7.56
CA VAL A 77 0.71 -8.10 -7.60
C VAL A 77 0.71 -7.12 -8.77
N GLU A 78 -0.47 -6.78 -9.27
CA GLU A 78 -0.62 -5.62 -10.15
C GLU A 78 -0.68 -4.36 -9.29
N TYR A 79 0.29 -3.47 -9.47
CA TYR A 79 0.34 -2.21 -8.72
C TYR A 79 -0.64 -1.21 -9.32
N THR A 80 -1.45 -0.56 -8.48
CA THR A 80 -2.37 0.48 -8.92
C THR A 80 -1.74 1.88 -8.80
N LYS A 81 -2.26 2.84 -9.57
CA LYS A 81 -1.84 4.24 -9.44
C LYS A 81 -2.07 4.71 -7.99
N PRO A 82 -1.11 5.43 -7.37
CA PRO A 82 -1.30 5.97 -6.03
C PRO A 82 -2.60 6.79 -5.94
N SER A 83 -3.36 6.54 -4.89
CA SER A 83 -4.63 7.21 -4.58
C SER A 83 -4.74 7.39 -3.07
N VAL A 84 -5.58 8.33 -2.64
CA VAL A 84 -5.97 8.45 -1.24
C VAL A 84 -7.07 7.42 -0.92
N PRO A 85 -7.19 6.93 0.32
CA PRO A 85 -8.32 6.11 0.72
C PRO A 85 -9.62 6.91 0.57
N THR A 86 -10.71 6.23 0.24
CA THR A 86 -12.04 6.83 0.17
C THR A 86 -12.60 7.13 1.57
N GLU A 87 -13.55 8.05 1.66
CA GLU A 87 -14.28 8.33 2.91
C GLU A 87 -14.91 7.06 3.50
N ASP A 88 -15.53 6.21 2.67
CA ASP A 88 -16.16 4.96 3.12
C ASP A 88 -15.13 3.98 3.73
N GLN A 89 -13.95 3.86 3.12
CA GLN A 89 -12.87 3.02 3.65
C GLN A 89 -12.39 3.53 5.01
N VAL A 90 -12.19 4.85 5.16
CA VAL A 90 -11.79 5.44 6.44
C VAL A 90 -12.89 5.26 7.48
N PHE A 91 -14.14 5.54 7.10
CA PHE A 91 -15.30 5.41 7.99
C PHE A 91 -15.47 3.99 8.51
N LYS A 92 -15.39 2.96 7.65
CA LYS A 92 -15.44 1.55 8.07
C LYS A 92 -14.44 1.21 9.17
N VAL A 93 -13.19 1.67 9.03
CA VAL A 93 -12.13 1.42 10.01
C VAL A 93 -12.39 2.19 11.30
N VAL A 94 -12.73 3.48 11.21
CA VAL A 94 -13.02 4.32 12.38
C VAL A 94 -14.19 3.75 13.17
N SER A 95 -15.31 3.41 12.51
CA SER A 95 -16.48 2.82 13.15
C SER A 95 -16.15 1.48 13.81
N TRP A 96 -15.38 0.61 13.14
CA TRP A 96 -14.94 -0.64 13.77
C TRP A 96 -14.12 -0.38 15.04
N MET A 97 -13.25 0.61 15.04
CA MET A 97 -12.46 0.96 16.22
C MET A 97 -13.33 1.57 17.34
N GLU A 98 -14.34 2.36 17.00
CA GLU A 98 -15.31 2.90 17.96
C GLU A 98 -16.15 1.79 18.62
N ASP A 99 -16.66 0.84 17.82
CA ASP A 99 -17.44 -0.31 18.30
C ASP A 99 -16.65 -1.16 19.30
N HIS A 100 -15.32 -1.17 19.17
CA HIS A 100 -14.40 -1.87 20.07
C HIS A 100 -13.81 -0.97 21.17
N ALA A 101 -14.31 0.26 21.33
CA ALA A 101 -13.85 1.25 22.30
C ALA A 101 -12.33 1.52 22.24
N LEU A 102 -11.75 1.49 21.03
CA LEU A 102 -10.32 1.71 20.78
C LEU A 102 -9.97 3.19 20.54
N LEU A 103 -10.97 4.06 20.41
CA LEU A 103 -10.81 5.49 20.16
C LEU A 103 -11.48 6.32 21.25
N THR A 104 -10.71 7.23 21.85
CA THR A 104 -11.24 8.24 22.78
C THR A 104 -11.74 9.48 22.04
N ASN A 105 -11.14 9.79 20.89
CA ASN A 105 -11.51 10.93 20.05
C ASN A 105 -11.39 10.52 18.58
N PRO A 106 -12.49 10.11 17.93
CA PRO A 106 -12.48 9.65 16.55
C PRO A 106 -12.12 10.82 15.60
N PRO A 107 -11.15 10.64 14.69
CA PRO A 107 -10.80 11.67 13.71
C PRO A 107 -11.85 11.76 12.60
N SER A 108 -12.06 12.95 12.02
CA SER A 108 -12.77 13.06 10.74
C SER A 108 -11.87 12.62 9.58
N TYR A 109 -12.45 12.42 8.40
CA TYR A 109 -11.71 12.06 7.19
C TYR A 109 -10.65 13.12 6.84
N GLU A 110 -11.01 14.40 6.91
CA GLU A 110 -10.14 15.53 6.59
C GLU A 110 -8.99 15.70 7.58
N ASN A 111 -9.11 15.14 8.79
CA ASN A 111 -7.99 15.10 9.75
C ASN A 111 -6.92 14.07 9.35
N LEU A 112 -7.28 13.07 8.53
CA LEU A 112 -6.41 11.95 8.17
C LEU A 112 -5.92 12.03 6.72
N VAL A 113 -6.69 12.64 5.82
CA VAL A 113 -6.46 12.56 4.38
C VAL A 113 -6.24 13.95 3.78
N ASP A 114 -5.09 14.11 3.12
CA ASP A 114 -4.73 15.25 2.27
C ASP A 114 -4.42 14.71 0.88
N ASP A 115 -5.21 15.09 -0.13
CA ASP A 115 -5.08 14.64 -1.51
C ASP A 115 -4.25 15.59 -2.38
N SER A 116 -3.76 16.71 -1.83
CA SER A 116 -3.13 17.79 -2.60
C SER A 116 -1.88 17.37 -3.35
N ILE A 117 -1.16 16.35 -2.85
CA ILE A 117 -0.01 15.77 -3.54
C ILE A 117 -0.45 14.83 -4.66
N ILE A 118 -1.42 13.95 -4.37
CA ILE A 118 -1.88 12.92 -5.30
C ILE A 118 -2.64 13.53 -6.48
N ALA A 119 -3.37 14.64 -6.27
CA ALA A 119 -4.03 15.39 -7.32
C ALA A 119 -3.07 15.91 -8.42
N GLY A 120 -1.77 16.04 -8.10
CA GLY A 120 -0.73 16.45 -9.05
C GLY A 120 -0.01 15.31 -9.79
N LEU A 121 -0.32 14.04 -9.47
CA LEU A 121 0.30 12.83 -10.04
C LEU A 121 -0.40 12.36 -11.31
#